data_AF-A0A968IZW1-F1
#
_entry.id   AF-A0A968IZW1-F1
#
_cell.length_a   1.000
_cell.length_b   1.000
_cell.length_c   1.000
_cell.angle_alpha   90.00
_cell.angle_beta   90.00
_cell.angle_gamma   90.00
#
_symmetry.space_group_name_H-M   'P 1'
#
loop_
_entity.id
_entity.type
_entity.pdbx_description
1 polymer ?
#
loop_
_entity_poly.entity_id
_entity_poly.type
_entity_poly.pdbx_seq_one_letter_code
_entity_poly.pdbx_strand_id
1 'polypeptide(L)'
;MPVAEQQYGNALEGLTKTLRPYRWGDSLRLVHWRTSARYGDLRVRELETPTGGQDLVLALDTSPGWPPATFELAVVAIASLYRYAHQRDRPVQVWLPETGPLRSPRQVWEALATILPQVPADPLALPPLPVLWLGYAPVDGLPRGSRALIWPETFAGVKADLSSDIASDPDPNLKAWLGACPKLQQALQTLS
;
A
#
# COMPACT_ATOMS: atom_id res chain seq x y z
N MET A 1 39.21 12.98 -25.41
CA MET A 1 38.42 12.39 -24.32
C MET A 1 36.98 12.90 -24.46
N PRO A 2 36.00 12.13 -24.94
CA PRO A 2 34.62 12.59 -24.99
C PRO A 2 33.94 12.33 -23.64
N VAL A 3 33.32 13.38 -23.12
CA VAL A 3 32.65 13.47 -21.82
C VAL A 3 31.31 12.73 -21.86
N ALA A 4 31.09 11.87 -20.87
CA ALA A 4 29.83 11.18 -20.62
C ALA A 4 28.81 12.16 -20.03
N GLU A 5 28.00 12.81 -20.88
CA GLU A 5 26.97 13.77 -20.45
C GLU A 5 25.57 13.52 -21.06
N GLN A 6 25.29 12.32 -21.60
CA GLN A 6 24.05 12.06 -22.33
C GLN A 6 22.96 11.24 -21.61
N GLN A 7 23.09 10.93 -20.32
CA GLN A 7 22.18 9.95 -19.68
C GLN A 7 21.17 10.51 -18.65
N TYR A 8 21.13 11.81 -18.39
CA TYR A 8 20.23 12.36 -17.35
C TYR A 8 18.80 12.72 -17.82
N GLY A 9 18.49 12.63 -19.12
CA GLY A 9 17.22 13.12 -19.70
C GLY A 9 16.08 12.10 -19.85
N ASN A 10 16.40 10.80 -19.96
CA ASN A 10 15.45 9.78 -20.45
C ASN A 10 14.56 9.16 -19.35
N ALA A 11 14.91 9.31 -18.07
CA ALA A 11 14.13 8.68 -16.98
C ALA A 11 12.73 9.31 -16.78
N LEU A 12 12.48 10.51 -17.32
CA LEU A 12 11.24 11.26 -17.14
C LEU A 12 10.38 11.36 -18.42
N GLU A 13 10.84 10.76 -19.52
CA GLU A 13 10.14 10.83 -20.83
C GLU A 13 8.83 10.03 -20.84
N GLY A 14 8.69 9.01 -19.98
CA GLY A 14 7.45 8.24 -19.83
C GLY A 14 6.41 8.82 -18.86
N LEU A 15 6.72 9.92 -18.15
CA LEU A 15 5.88 10.48 -17.06
C LEU A 15 5.34 11.89 -17.37
N THR A 16 5.62 12.43 -18.56
CA THR A 16 5.27 13.81 -18.92
C THR A 16 3.93 13.86 -19.67
N LYS A 17 2.87 14.36 -19.01
CA LYS A 17 1.55 14.53 -19.62
C LYS A 17 1.42 15.85 -20.39
N THR A 18 1.94 16.93 -19.81
CA THR A 18 1.76 18.31 -20.31
C THR A 18 3.00 19.17 -20.07
N LEU A 19 3.24 20.12 -20.97
CA LEU A 19 4.30 21.12 -20.84
C LEU A 19 3.68 22.46 -20.45
N ARG A 20 3.92 22.91 -19.21
CA ARG A 20 3.41 24.19 -18.72
C ARG A 20 4.50 25.28 -18.73
N PRO A 21 4.14 26.57 -18.85
CA PRO A 21 5.07 27.66 -18.59
C PRO A 21 5.65 27.56 -17.18
N TYR A 22 6.95 27.82 -17.06
CA TYR A 22 7.67 27.91 -15.79
C TYR A 22 7.04 28.98 -14.89
N ARG A 23 6.90 28.65 -13.60
CA ARG A 23 6.53 29.58 -12.54
C ARG A 23 7.67 29.62 -11.53
N TRP A 24 7.87 30.78 -10.92
CA TRP A 24 8.82 30.93 -9.82
C TRP A 24 8.50 29.91 -8.72
N GLY A 25 9.51 29.09 -8.37
CA GLY A 25 9.38 27.96 -7.45
C GLY A 25 9.43 26.58 -8.12
N ASP A 26 9.31 26.51 -9.45
CA ASP A 26 9.43 25.25 -10.17
C ASP A 26 10.88 24.76 -10.22
N SER A 27 11.07 23.45 -10.08
CA SER A 27 12.38 22.82 -10.16
C SER A 27 12.93 22.89 -11.60
N LEU A 28 14.12 23.46 -11.76
CA LEU A 28 14.82 23.50 -13.05
C LEU A 28 15.14 22.11 -13.62
N ARG A 29 15.15 21.07 -12.77
CA ARG A 29 15.34 19.67 -13.20
C ARG A 29 14.18 19.15 -14.04
N LEU A 30 13.02 19.79 -13.92
CA LEU A 30 11.82 19.44 -14.68
C LEU A 30 11.70 20.26 -15.97
N VAL A 31 12.64 21.16 -16.26
CA VAL A 31 12.58 21.98 -17.47
C VAL A 31 12.90 21.13 -18.69
N HIS A 32 12.03 21.20 -19.69
CA HIS A 32 12.26 20.57 -20.96
C HIS A 32 13.11 21.48 -21.87
N TRP A 33 14.42 21.38 -21.75
CA TRP A 33 15.37 22.28 -22.45
C TRP A 33 15.13 22.36 -23.97
N ARG A 34 14.81 21.25 -24.62
CA ARG A 34 14.54 21.22 -26.06
C ARG A 34 13.33 22.07 -26.46
N THR A 35 12.23 21.99 -25.72
CA THR A 35 11.05 22.84 -25.98
C THR A 35 11.32 24.27 -25.55
N SER A 36 11.97 24.48 -24.41
CA SER A 36 12.28 25.84 -23.93
C SER A 36 13.14 26.61 -24.94
N ALA A 37 14.15 25.96 -25.53
CA ALA A 37 15.00 26.57 -26.55
C ALA A 37 14.24 26.89 -27.84
N ARG A 38 13.23 26.08 -28.21
CA ARG A 38 12.44 26.29 -29.43
C ARG A 38 11.44 27.44 -29.32
N TYR A 39 10.83 27.60 -28.15
CA TYR A 39 9.76 28.57 -27.93
C TYR A 39 10.23 29.85 -27.22
N GLY A 40 11.48 29.89 -26.75
CA GLY A 40 12.07 31.07 -26.08
C GLY A 40 11.68 31.24 -24.60
N ASP A 41 10.75 30.43 -24.10
CA ASP A 41 10.27 30.47 -22.72
C ASP A 41 10.55 29.14 -22.01
N LEU A 42 10.87 29.20 -20.71
CA LEU A 42 11.05 28.00 -19.89
C LEU A 42 9.73 27.21 -19.79
N ARG A 43 9.77 25.95 -20.24
CA ARG A 43 8.65 25.01 -20.16
C ARG A 43 9.00 23.87 -19.21
N VAL A 44 8.15 23.64 -18.23
CA VAL A 44 8.32 22.61 -17.20
C VAL A 44 7.46 21.40 -17.56
N ARG A 45 8.06 20.21 -17.49
CA ARG A 45 7.38 18.91 -17.56
C ARG A 45 6.52 18.78 -16.31
N GLU A 46 5.21 18.77 -16.49
CA GLU A 46 4.29 18.41 -15.43
C GLU A 46 4.26 16.88 -15.36
N LEU A 47 4.90 16.36 -14.31
CA LEU A 47 4.86 14.94 -14.01
C LEU A 47 3.46 14.63 -13.47
N GLU A 48 2.81 13.61 -13.99
CA GLU A 48 1.69 13.03 -13.25
C GLU A 48 2.25 12.54 -11.92
N THR A 49 1.71 13.04 -10.80
CA THR A 49 1.70 12.20 -9.59
C THR A 49 1.04 10.90 -10.05
N PRO A 50 1.67 9.72 -9.89
CA PRO A 50 1.07 8.45 -10.31
C PRO A 50 -0.23 8.22 -9.50
N THR A 51 -1.30 8.85 -9.95
CA THR A 51 -2.69 8.66 -9.50
C THR A 51 -3.35 7.73 -10.52
N GLY A 52 -2.61 6.68 -10.88
CA GLY A 52 -2.89 5.82 -12.02
C GLY A 52 -2.45 4.40 -11.68
N GLY A 53 -2.97 3.88 -10.58
CA GLY A 53 -2.67 2.51 -10.14
C GLY A 53 -3.40 2.21 -8.86
N GLN A 54 -4.71 1.94 -8.97
CA GLN A 54 -5.57 1.28 -7.98
C GLN A 54 -5.25 1.61 -6.50
N ASP A 55 -6.03 2.53 -5.90
CA ASP A 55 -6.07 2.71 -4.44
C ASP A 55 -6.38 1.34 -3.81
N LEU A 56 -5.34 0.65 -3.32
CA LEU A 56 -5.49 -0.64 -2.67
C LEU A 56 -6.00 -0.40 -1.26
N VAL A 57 -7.11 -1.05 -0.91
CA VAL A 57 -7.64 -0.99 0.46
C VAL A 57 -7.29 -2.28 1.19
N LEU A 58 -6.50 -2.19 2.25
CA LEU A 58 -6.26 -3.29 3.18
C LEU A 58 -7.39 -3.29 4.21
N ALA A 59 -8.22 -4.32 4.25
CA ALA A 59 -9.31 -4.43 5.22
C ALA A 59 -9.01 -5.52 6.25
N LEU A 60 -9.17 -5.21 7.53
CA LEU A 60 -9.09 -6.18 8.62
C LEU A 60 -10.49 -6.51 9.13
N ASP A 61 -10.81 -7.81 9.17
CA ASP A 61 -12.00 -8.29 9.86
C ASP A 61 -11.79 -8.21 11.37
N THR A 62 -12.72 -7.56 12.06
CA THR A 62 -12.74 -7.52 13.53
C THR A 62 -13.77 -8.46 14.13
N SER A 63 -14.50 -9.25 13.34
CA SER A 63 -15.59 -10.12 13.82
C SER A 63 -15.23 -10.97 15.04
N PRO A 64 -16.16 -11.19 15.99
CA PRO A 64 -15.87 -12.05 17.13
C PRO A 64 -15.64 -13.50 16.66
N GLY A 65 -14.63 -14.16 17.21
CA GLY A 65 -14.28 -15.54 16.85
C GLY A 65 -12.79 -15.76 16.58
N TRP A 66 -12.01 -14.69 16.49
CA TRP A 66 -10.55 -14.81 16.44
C TRP A 66 -9.97 -15.35 17.74
N PRO A 67 -9.04 -16.31 17.69
CA PRO A 67 -8.13 -16.56 18.80
C PRO A 67 -7.26 -15.31 19.05
N PRO A 68 -7.08 -14.85 20.31
CA PRO A 68 -6.37 -13.59 20.60
C PRO A 68 -4.98 -13.49 19.97
N ALA A 69 -4.16 -14.54 20.10
CA ALA A 69 -2.82 -14.58 19.49
C ALA A 69 -2.85 -14.52 17.95
N THR A 70 -3.89 -15.07 17.33
CA THR A 70 -4.08 -15.04 15.88
C THR A 70 -4.54 -13.67 15.40
N PHE A 71 -5.37 -12.99 16.18
CA PHE A 71 -5.79 -11.63 15.89
C PHE A 71 -4.61 -10.65 15.92
N GLU A 72 -3.76 -10.74 16.95
CA GLU A 72 -2.56 -9.90 17.04
C GLU A 72 -1.65 -10.08 15.81
N LEU A 73 -1.47 -11.32 15.35
CA LEU A 73 -0.72 -11.60 14.13
C LEU A 73 -1.38 -11.02 12.88
N ALA A 74 -2.72 -10.99 12.81
CA ALA A 74 -3.44 -10.36 11.71
C ALA A 74 -3.28 -8.83 11.69
N VAL A 75 -3.29 -8.19 12.86
CA VAL A 75 -2.98 -6.76 13.01
C VAL A 75 -1.55 -6.48 12.55
N VAL A 76 -0.58 -7.29 12.99
CA VAL A 76 0.82 -7.20 12.53
C VAL A 76 0.93 -7.39 11.03
N ALA A 77 0.16 -8.30 10.43
CA ALA A 77 0.14 -8.51 8.98
C ALA A 77 -0.29 -7.26 8.21
N ILE A 78 -1.40 -6.63 8.62
CA ILE A 78 -1.91 -5.41 8.01
C ILE A 78 -0.89 -4.27 8.17
N ALA A 79 -0.31 -4.12 9.37
CA ALA A 79 0.75 -3.17 9.65
C ALA A 79 1.95 -3.34 8.70
N SER A 80 2.46 -4.56 8.55
CA SER A 80 3.61 -4.85 7.68
C SER A 80 3.28 -4.62 6.19
N LEU A 81 2.08 -5.02 5.74
CA LEU A 81 1.62 -4.78 4.37
C LEU A 81 1.48 -3.28 4.07
N TYR A 82 0.88 -2.52 4.98
CA TYR A 82 0.74 -1.07 4.86
C TYR A 82 2.11 -0.40 4.77
N ARG A 83 3.04 -0.75 5.67
CA ARG A 83 4.41 -0.23 5.66
C ARG A 83 5.14 -0.56 4.36
N TYR A 84 5.03 -1.80 3.87
CA TYR A 84 5.65 -2.24 2.62
C TYR A 84 5.15 -1.43 1.41
N ALA A 85 3.85 -1.17 1.35
CA ALA A 85 3.24 -0.38 0.29
C ALA A 85 3.62 1.11 0.39
N HIS A 86 3.62 1.66 1.61
CA HIS A 86 4.05 3.03 1.88
C HIS A 86 5.54 3.25 1.53
N GLN A 87 6.43 2.28 1.80
CA GLN A 87 7.85 2.35 1.41
C GLN A 87 8.07 2.34 -0.11
N ARG A 88 7.06 1.91 -0.90
CA ARG A 88 7.11 1.86 -2.37
C ARG A 88 6.34 3.00 -3.03
N ASP A 89 5.94 4.01 -2.26
CA ASP A 89 5.12 5.14 -2.72
C ASP A 89 3.85 4.69 -3.45
N ARG A 90 3.27 3.54 -3.06
CA ARG A 90 2.01 3.04 -3.63
C ARG A 90 0.83 3.57 -2.83
N PRO A 91 -0.24 4.07 -3.48
CA PRO A 91 -1.42 4.55 -2.78
C PRO A 91 -2.14 3.37 -2.10
N VAL A 92 -2.04 3.31 -0.77
CA VAL A 92 -2.64 2.28 0.07
C VAL A 92 -3.46 2.90 1.18
N GLN A 93 -4.59 2.29 1.50
CA GLN A 93 -5.50 2.73 2.56
C GLN A 93 -5.82 1.54 3.44
N VAL A 94 -6.03 1.79 4.73
CA VAL A 94 -6.47 0.72 5.65
C VAL A 94 -7.93 0.99 5.96
N TRP A 95 -8.78 -0.02 5.82
CA TRP A 95 -10.17 0.04 6.20
C TRP A 95 -10.41 -0.84 7.41
N LEU A 96 -11.07 -0.28 8.42
CA LEU A 96 -11.51 -1.00 9.62
C LEU A 96 -13.03 -0.85 9.75
N PRO A 97 -13.75 -1.87 10.25
CA PRO A 97 -15.21 -1.80 10.39
C PRO A 97 -15.72 -0.63 11.23
N GLU A 98 -14.94 -0.18 12.22
CA GLU A 98 -15.34 0.88 13.15
C GLU A 98 -14.95 2.29 12.69
N THR A 99 -13.76 2.41 12.09
CA THR A 99 -13.16 3.70 11.74
C THR A 99 -13.44 4.06 10.28
N GLY A 100 -13.75 3.07 9.44
CA GLY A 100 -13.84 3.22 8.00
C GLY A 100 -12.46 3.35 7.34
N PRO A 101 -12.37 3.98 6.16
CA PRO A 101 -11.12 4.09 5.40
C PRO A 101 -10.18 5.16 5.97
N LEU A 102 -9.00 4.72 6.37
CA LEU A 102 -7.89 5.52 6.86
C LEU A 102 -6.83 5.70 5.77
N ARG A 103 -6.51 6.97 5.48
CA ARG A 103 -5.48 7.34 4.48
C ARG A 103 -4.20 7.85 5.12
N SER A 104 -4.29 8.51 6.28
CA SER A 104 -3.12 9.11 6.90
C SER A 104 -2.29 8.07 7.67
N PRO A 105 -0.96 8.06 7.53
CA PRO A 105 -0.10 7.09 8.22
C PRO A 105 -0.30 7.12 9.73
N ARG A 106 -0.45 8.31 10.31
CA ARG A 106 -0.68 8.49 11.75
C ARG A 106 -1.97 7.80 12.21
N GLN A 107 -3.10 8.06 11.54
CA GLN A 107 -4.36 7.44 11.91
C GLN A 107 -4.32 5.92 11.75
N VAL A 108 -3.64 5.42 10.71
CA VAL A 108 -3.48 3.97 10.50
C VAL A 108 -2.74 3.33 11.69
N TRP A 109 -1.61 3.90 12.11
CA TRP A 109 -0.85 3.35 13.24
C TRP A 109 -1.61 3.45 14.57
N GLU A 110 -2.27 4.59 14.81
CA GLU A 110 -3.09 4.78 16.02
C GLU A 110 -4.23 3.77 16.07
N ALA A 111 -4.95 3.58 14.95
CA ALA A 111 -6.05 2.63 14.89
C ALA A 111 -5.59 1.18 15.06
N LEU A 112 -4.50 0.77 14.40
CA LEU A 112 -3.95 -0.58 14.54
C LEU A 112 -3.41 -0.86 15.95
N ALA A 113 -2.99 0.17 16.69
CA ALA A 113 -2.52 0.02 18.07
C ALA A 113 -3.66 -0.18 19.08
N THR A 114 -4.87 0.31 18.78
CA THR A 114 -6.02 0.24 19.68
C THR A 114 -7.08 -0.77 19.25
N ILE A 115 -6.91 -1.40 18.09
CA ILE A 115 -7.92 -2.28 17.51
C ILE A 115 -8.15 -3.52 18.37
N LEU A 116 -9.41 -3.89 18.54
CA LEU A 116 -9.82 -5.10 19.24
C LEU A 116 -10.85 -5.88 18.40
N PRO A 117 -10.98 -7.20 18.62
CA PRO A 117 -12.07 -7.97 18.02
C PRO A 117 -13.41 -7.47 18.56
N GLN A 118 -14.32 -7.14 17.65
CA GLN A 118 -15.65 -6.64 17.95
C GLN A 118 -16.65 -7.01 16.87
N VAL A 119 -17.94 -7.04 17.23
CA VAL A 119 -19.02 -7.27 16.27
C VAL A 119 -19.00 -6.14 15.23
N PRO A 120 -18.76 -6.43 13.93
CA PRO A 120 -18.77 -5.40 12.91
C PRO A 120 -20.17 -4.81 12.78
N ALA A 121 -20.23 -3.52 12.45
CA ALA A 121 -21.50 -2.90 12.11
C ALA A 121 -22.06 -3.53 10.83
N ASP A 122 -23.33 -3.94 10.86
CA ASP A 122 -24.06 -4.44 9.70
C ASP A 122 -24.89 -3.28 9.11
N PRO A 123 -24.72 -2.90 7.82
CA PRO A 123 -23.83 -3.49 6.81
C PRO A 123 -22.39 -2.97 6.86
N LEU A 124 -21.45 -3.84 6.46
CA LEU A 124 -20.05 -3.49 6.20
C LEU A 124 -19.97 -2.42 5.10
N ALA A 125 -19.71 -1.18 5.50
CA ALA A 125 -19.57 -0.03 4.60
C ALA A 125 -18.21 -0.05 3.88
N LEU A 126 -18.02 -1.03 2.99
CA LEU A 126 -16.80 -1.18 2.21
C LEU A 126 -16.70 -0.12 1.10
N PRO A 127 -15.51 0.44 0.85
CA PRO A 127 -15.30 1.37 -0.24
C PRO A 127 -15.46 0.67 -1.60
N PRO A 128 -15.85 1.38 -2.68
CA PRO A 128 -15.99 0.82 -4.03
C PRO A 128 -14.63 0.65 -4.74
N LEU A 129 -13.61 0.21 -3.99
CA LEU A 129 -12.23 0.04 -4.43
C LEU A 129 -11.84 -1.44 -4.26
N PRO A 130 -10.82 -1.95 -5.00
CA PRO A 130 -10.33 -3.30 -4.79
C PRO A 130 -9.77 -3.45 -3.38
N VAL A 131 -10.35 -4.39 -2.61
CA VAL A 131 -10.02 -4.61 -1.21
C VAL A 131 -9.24 -5.91 -1.05
N LEU A 132 -8.12 -5.86 -0.33
CA LEU A 132 -7.47 -7.03 0.24
C LEU A 132 -8.05 -7.25 1.64
N TRP A 133 -9.00 -8.17 1.74
CA TRP A 133 -9.67 -8.53 2.98
C TRP A 133 -8.84 -9.55 3.76
N LEU A 134 -8.57 -9.30 5.02
CA LEU A 134 -7.93 -10.23 5.94
C LEU A 134 -8.94 -10.62 7.02
N GLY A 135 -9.48 -11.82 6.93
CA GLY A 135 -10.53 -12.31 7.80
C GLY A 135 -10.24 -13.69 8.40
N TYR A 136 -10.92 -14.02 9.49
CA TYR A 136 -10.92 -15.39 10.00
C TYR A 136 -11.94 -16.26 9.27
N ALA A 137 -13.04 -15.64 8.83
CA ALA A 137 -14.12 -16.26 8.08
C ALA A 137 -14.27 -15.62 6.68
N PRO A 138 -14.87 -16.35 5.71
CA PRO A 138 -15.22 -15.78 4.42
C PRO A 138 -16.25 -14.66 4.59
N VAL A 139 -16.13 -13.63 3.76
CA VAL A 139 -17.04 -12.48 3.72
C VAL A 139 -17.71 -12.39 2.36
N ASP A 140 -19.01 -12.11 2.36
CA ASP A 140 -19.79 -11.87 1.15
C ASP A 140 -19.83 -10.38 0.80
N GLY A 141 -20.08 -10.06 -0.47
CA GLY A 141 -20.30 -8.66 -0.89
C GLY A 141 -19.04 -7.83 -1.15
N LEU A 142 -17.89 -8.46 -1.35
CA LEU A 142 -16.66 -7.74 -1.70
C LEU A 142 -16.75 -7.06 -3.08
N PRO A 143 -16.19 -5.84 -3.23
CA PRO A 143 -16.09 -5.16 -4.53
C PRO A 143 -15.34 -5.99 -5.58
N ARG A 144 -15.61 -5.76 -6.86
CA ARG A 144 -14.91 -6.45 -7.96
C ARG A 144 -13.41 -6.19 -7.91
N GLY A 145 -12.61 -7.24 -8.10
CA GLY A 145 -11.15 -7.19 -8.01
C GLY A 145 -10.60 -7.34 -6.59
N SER A 146 -11.47 -7.46 -5.59
CA SER A 146 -11.06 -7.74 -4.21
C SER A 146 -10.54 -9.18 -4.04
N ARG A 147 -9.69 -9.37 -3.05
CA ARG A 147 -9.14 -10.66 -2.66
C ARG A 147 -9.36 -10.89 -1.17
N ALA A 148 -9.91 -12.05 -0.82
CA ALA A 148 -10.04 -12.47 0.57
C ALA A 148 -8.88 -13.39 0.95
N LEU A 149 -8.16 -13.01 2.00
CA LEU A 149 -7.17 -13.82 2.70
C LEU A 149 -7.84 -14.34 3.97
N ILE A 150 -8.17 -15.62 3.95
CA ILE A 150 -8.74 -16.32 5.11
C ILE A 150 -7.59 -16.82 5.95
N TRP A 151 -7.47 -16.34 7.19
CA TRP A 151 -6.32 -16.59 8.05
C TRP A 151 -5.98 -18.09 8.19
N PRO A 152 -6.91 -18.96 8.63
CA PRO A 152 -6.61 -20.38 8.80
C PRO A 152 -6.18 -21.09 7.51
N GLU A 153 -6.51 -20.57 6.33
CA GLU A 153 -6.11 -21.16 5.05
C GLU A 153 -4.84 -20.54 4.44
N THR A 154 -4.57 -19.28 4.78
CA THR A 154 -3.48 -18.49 4.20
C THR A 154 -2.21 -18.62 5.01
N PHE A 155 -2.36 -18.70 6.34
CA PHE A 155 -1.27 -18.77 7.31
C PHE A 155 -1.22 -20.13 8.02
N ALA A 156 -1.81 -21.17 7.43
CA ALA A 156 -1.66 -22.56 7.88
C ALA A 156 -0.17 -22.95 7.91
N GLY A 157 0.47 -22.82 9.08
CA GLY A 157 1.90 -23.09 9.26
C GLY A 157 2.69 -21.96 9.90
N VAL A 158 2.14 -20.74 10.01
CA VAL A 158 2.73 -19.68 10.85
C VAL A 158 2.42 -20.02 12.30
N LYS A 159 3.38 -20.65 12.99
CA LYS A 159 3.31 -20.82 14.44
C LYS A 159 3.40 -19.45 15.11
N ALA A 160 2.54 -19.22 16.10
CA ALA A 160 2.54 -18.05 16.97
C ALA A 160 3.78 -17.95 17.89
N ASP A 161 4.91 -18.56 17.52
CA ASP A 161 6.17 -18.56 18.27
C ASP A 161 6.91 -17.21 18.16
N LEU A 162 6.24 -16.16 17.68
CA LEU A 162 6.77 -14.80 17.57
C LEU A 162 6.75 -14.04 18.91
N SER A 163 6.72 -14.77 20.03
CA SER A 163 6.84 -14.22 21.39
C SER A 163 8.27 -13.83 21.76
N SER A 164 9.29 -14.21 20.98
CA SER A 164 10.67 -13.76 21.24
C SER A 164 11.02 -12.59 20.32
N ASP A 165 11.19 -11.42 20.95
CA ASP A 165 11.83 -10.21 20.42
C ASP A 165 10.96 -9.22 19.61
N ILE A 166 9.85 -8.77 20.21
CA ILE A 166 9.09 -7.58 19.75
C ILE A 166 9.85 -6.25 20.03
N ALA A 167 11.01 -6.29 20.70
CA ALA A 167 11.61 -5.11 21.33
C ALA A 167 12.69 -4.35 20.56
N SER A 168 13.13 -4.71 19.34
CA SER A 168 14.17 -3.91 18.66
C SER A 168 14.29 -3.97 17.13
N ASP A 169 13.53 -4.80 16.42
CA ASP A 169 13.58 -4.80 14.93
C ASP A 169 12.20 -5.08 14.33
N PRO A 170 11.55 -4.13 13.63
CA PRO A 170 10.16 -4.27 13.19
C PRO A 170 9.95 -5.06 11.89
N ASP A 171 10.97 -5.76 11.35
CA ASP A 171 10.90 -6.35 9.99
C ASP A 171 11.45 -7.79 9.75
N PRO A 172 11.60 -8.71 10.73
CA PRO A 172 12.03 -10.07 10.40
C PRO A 172 10.94 -10.93 9.73
N ASN A 173 9.64 -10.60 9.92
CA ASN A 173 8.55 -11.53 9.62
C ASN A 173 7.95 -11.42 8.22
N LEU A 174 7.90 -10.25 7.57
CA LEU A 174 7.26 -10.16 6.25
C LEU A 174 7.99 -11.02 5.21
N LYS A 175 9.33 -11.00 5.20
CA LYS A 175 10.11 -11.88 4.31
C LYS A 175 9.92 -13.36 4.64
N ALA A 176 9.86 -13.71 5.93
CA ALA A 176 9.61 -15.08 6.37
C ALA A 176 8.21 -15.55 5.97
N TRP A 177 7.19 -14.71 6.10
CA TRP A 177 5.81 -15.00 5.71
C TRP A 177 5.65 -15.07 4.19
N LEU A 178 6.33 -14.22 3.44
CA LEU A 178 6.38 -14.32 1.98
C LEU A 178 7.01 -15.63 1.50
N GLY A 179 8.03 -16.12 2.21
CA GLY A 179 8.65 -17.42 1.93
C GLY A 179 7.78 -18.61 2.36
N ALA A 180 7.02 -18.47 3.44
CA ALA A 180 6.18 -19.53 3.99
C ALA A 180 4.78 -19.64 3.34
N CYS A 181 4.26 -18.54 2.79
CA CYS A 181 2.87 -18.43 2.33
C CYS A 181 2.77 -18.06 0.84
N PRO A 182 2.74 -19.05 -0.08
CA PRO A 182 2.66 -18.79 -1.53
C PRO A 182 1.38 -18.05 -1.95
N LYS A 183 0.26 -18.22 -1.24
CA LYS A 183 -0.99 -17.46 -1.48
C LYS A 183 -0.81 -15.95 -1.23
N LEU A 184 -0.03 -15.57 -0.22
CA LEU A 184 0.25 -14.18 0.12
C LEU A 184 1.19 -13.55 -0.94
N GLN A 185 2.18 -14.32 -1.39
CA GLN A 185 3.06 -13.91 -2.49
C GLN A 185 2.26 -13.70 -3.79
N GLN A 186 1.32 -14.60 -4.11
CA GLN A 186 0.49 -14.49 -5.30
C GLN A 186 -0.48 -13.30 -5.22
N ALA A 187 -1.04 -13.01 -4.04
CA ALA A 187 -1.87 -11.84 -3.81
C ALA A 187 -1.09 -10.53 -4.04
N LEU A 188 0.15 -10.45 -3.55
CA LEU A 188 1.03 -9.29 -3.78
C LEU A 188 1.52 -9.16 -5.22
N GLN A 189 1.81 -10.26 -5.90
CA GLN A 189 2.23 -10.24 -7.31
C GLN A 189 1.12 -9.73 -8.22
N THR A 190 -0.15 -10.06 -7.92
CA THR A 190 -1.30 -9.55 -8.67
C THR A 190 -1.65 -8.09 -8.39
N LEU A 191 -1.01 -7.48 -7.39
CA LEU A 191 -1.09 -6.04 -7.10
C LEU A 191 -0.03 -5.23 -7.87
N SER A 192 0.82 -5.89 -8.67
CA SER A 192 1.91 -5.27 -9.45
C SER A 192 1.43 -4.60 -10.71
#